data_AF-A0A1B9G657-F1
#
_entry.id   AF-A0A1B9G657-F1
#
_cell.length_a   1.000
_cell.length_b   1.000
_cell.length_c   1.000
_cell.angle_alpha   90.00
_cell.angle_beta   90.00
_cell.angle_gamma   90.00
#
_symmetry.space_group_name_H-M   'P 1'
#
loop_
_entity.id
_entity.type
_entity.pdbx_description
1 polymer ?
#
loop_
_entity_poly.entity_id
_entity_poly.type
_entity_poly.pdbx_seq_one_letter_code
_entity_poly.pdbx_strand_id
1 'polypeptide(L)'
;MPPRRPPPFPKSLFAPQGPLSPNSAPPPPSPSSIHPEYIIDSHSFIKKIEPTPDPIYDGLDPSFPRPPVRSAVQVKMDVSAEPAQAVLGVKPFSIHPTILNLTLVTPPSITNIAKGAVDIIVPSTFPLSEKEWDLLEEAVNALDGCWGKPEGGGSTPVTGENGKEPGKVVISGILPPPLTKTSTPLLNSEAYNLHLARLANLSLHANVYLKALPPVVDIVQGKESEGKWWDDRQELERVLRMYISPAIEAFGTHRIIFGSTPALPLVDLARVTPIPGELEQPISNGEWYSVLRRVVTQLGEGKEELTGVMGGNAAKVYRLAH
;
A
#
# COMPACT_ATOMS: atom_id res chain seq x y z
N MET A 1 -40.59 39.44 -13.81
CA MET A 1 -40.11 40.06 -12.55
C MET A 1 -38.68 39.59 -12.32
N PRO A 2 -37.69 40.50 -12.14
CA PRO A 2 -36.33 40.08 -11.84
C PRO A 2 -36.24 39.49 -10.42
N PRO A 3 -35.43 38.44 -10.17
CA PRO A 3 -35.30 37.83 -8.86
C PRO A 3 -34.67 38.81 -7.88
N ARG A 4 -35.30 38.98 -6.71
CA ARG A 4 -34.80 39.82 -5.63
C ARG A 4 -33.47 39.25 -5.14
N ARG A 5 -32.43 40.09 -5.06
CA ARG A 5 -31.13 39.67 -4.52
C ARG A 5 -31.30 39.21 -3.07
N PRO A 6 -30.64 38.11 -2.67
CA PRO A 6 -30.64 37.68 -1.29
C PRO A 6 -30.02 38.76 -0.39
N PRO A 7 -30.49 38.89 0.87
CA PRO A 7 -29.96 39.85 1.81
C PRO A 7 -28.47 39.56 2.09
N PRO A 8 -27.64 40.60 2.25
CA PRO A 8 -26.23 40.42 2.55
C PRO A 8 -26.05 39.79 3.93
N PHE A 9 -25.02 38.96 4.06
CA PHE A 9 -24.70 38.34 5.33
C PHE A 9 -24.36 39.39 6.41
N PRO A 10 -24.73 39.15 7.68
CA PRO A 10 -24.40 40.03 8.79
C PRO A 10 -22.88 40.22 8.91
N LYS A 11 -22.43 41.48 8.95
CA LYS A 11 -21.01 41.81 9.13
C LYS A 11 -20.41 41.26 10.43
N SER A 12 -21.25 40.98 11.44
CA SER A 12 -20.85 40.36 12.70
C SER A 12 -20.33 38.92 12.55
N LEU A 13 -20.69 38.21 11.48
CA LEU A 13 -20.14 36.88 11.19
C LEU A 13 -18.64 36.93 10.87
N PHE A 14 -18.18 38.05 10.27
CA PHE A 14 -16.79 38.27 9.84
C PHE A 14 -16.00 39.18 10.80
N ALA A 15 -16.57 39.49 11.96
CA ALA A 15 -15.85 40.25 12.98
C ALA A 15 -14.63 39.45 13.47
N PRO A 16 -13.59 40.09 14.03
CA PRO A 16 -12.39 39.40 14.53
C PRO A 16 -12.65 38.30 15.57
N GLN A 17 -13.81 38.36 16.25
CA GLN A 17 -14.30 37.39 17.24
C GLN A 17 -15.56 36.64 16.75
N GLY A 18 -15.88 36.77 15.46
CA GLY A 18 -17.03 36.15 14.85
C GLY A 18 -16.80 34.66 14.55
N PRO A 19 -17.88 33.88 14.35
CA PRO A 19 -17.80 32.45 14.04
C PRO A 19 -17.19 32.12 12.67
N LEU A 20 -16.98 33.14 11.81
CA LEU A 20 -16.22 33.02 10.55
C LEU A 20 -14.97 33.92 10.57
N SER A 21 -14.46 34.26 11.74
CA SER A 21 -13.18 34.96 11.84
C SER A 21 -12.05 34.07 11.30
N PRO A 22 -10.96 34.64 10.73
CA PRO A 22 -9.85 33.86 10.18
C PRO A 22 -9.21 32.85 11.16
N ASN A 23 -9.43 33.03 12.46
CA ASN A 23 -8.91 32.17 13.54
C ASN A 23 -10.00 31.42 14.32
N SER A 24 -11.26 31.47 13.87
CA SER A 24 -12.38 30.76 14.53
C SER A 24 -12.47 29.29 14.18
N ALA A 25 -11.91 28.89 13.03
CA ALA A 25 -11.81 27.48 12.68
C ALA A 25 -10.84 26.81 13.65
N PRO A 26 -11.23 25.71 14.34
CA PRO A 26 -10.30 24.97 15.15
C PRO A 26 -9.11 24.53 14.28
N PRO A 27 -7.87 24.61 14.79
CA PRO A 27 -6.72 24.14 14.04
C PRO A 27 -6.94 22.66 13.69
N PRO A 28 -6.52 22.22 12.49
CA PRO A 28 -6.59 20.80 12.16
C PRO A 28 -5.80 20.00 13.22
N PRO A 29 -6.28 18.80 13.58
CA PRO A 29 -5.56 17.95 14.51
C PRO A 29 -4.14 17.72 13.99
N SER A 30 -3.16 17.75 14.89
CA SER A 30 -1.78 17.47 14.49
C SER A 30 -1.70 16.07 13.85
N PRO A 31 -0.99 15.88 12.74
CA PRO A 31 -0.82 14.57 12.11
C PRO A 31 -0.32 13.48 13.08
N SER A 32 0.44 13.88 14.10
CA SER A 32 0.94 12.98 15.15
C SER A 32 -0.15 12.46 16.08
N SER A 33 -1.30 13.12 16.16
CA SER A 33 -2.41 12.79 17.08
C SER A 33 -3.46 11.84 16.49
N ILE A 34 -3.46 11.64 15.17
CA ILE A 34 -4.42 10.77 14.49
C ILE A 34 -3.84 9.35 14.44
N HIS A 35 -4.58 8.38 14.99
CA HIS A 35 -4.21 6.97 15.03
C HIS A 35 -5.35 6.11 14.50
N PRO A 36 -5.06 5.00 13.81
CA PRO A 36 -6.11 4.09 13.37
C PRO A 36 -6.75 3.42 14.59
N GLU A 37 -8.00 2.98 14.44
CA GLU A 37 -8.71 2.25 15.50
C GLU A 37 -8.14 0.86 15.76
N TYR A 38 -7.63 0.23 14.70
CA TYR A 38 -7.02 -1.08 14.71
C TYR A 38 -6.11 -1.24 13.49
N ILE A 39 -5.30 -2.29 13.52
CA ILE A 39 -4.46 -2.69 12.38
C ILE A 39 -4.83 -4.10 11.94
N ILE A 40 -4.84 -4.32 10.62
CA ILE A 40 -4.75 -5.65 10.04
C ILE A 40 -3.47 -5.69 9.22
N ASP A 41 -2.53 -6.53 9.64
CA ASP A 41 -1.32 -6.73 8.86
C ASP A 41 -1.63 -7.59 7.65
N SER A 42 -1.71 -6.97 6.46
CA SER A 42 -2.11 -7.71 5.25
C SER A 42 -0.97 -8.49 4.60
N HIS A 43 0.24 -8.43 5.14
CA HIS A 43 1.40 -9.09 4.53
C HIS A 43 2.43 -9.46 5.60
N SER A 44 2.39 -10.72 6.00
CA SER A 44 3.30 -11.28 7.00
C SER A 44 3.81 -12.66 6.57
N PHE A 45 5.06 -12.95 6.95
CA PHE A 45 5.67 -14.27 6.85
C PHE A 45 5.92 -14.84 8.26
N ILE A 46 5.84 -16.15 8.42
CA ILE A 46 6.22 -16.81 9.68
C ILE A 46 7.73 -16.73 9.82
N LYS A 47 8.23 -15.83 10.68
CA LYS A 47 9.67 -15.73 11.00
C LYS A 47 10.07 -16.61 12.19
N LYS A 48 9.15 -16.90 13.11
CA LYS A 48 9.35 -17.75 14.31
C LYS A 48 8.05 -18.49 14.63
N ILE A 49 8.17 -19.71 15.17
CA ILE A 49 7.03 -20.52 15.65
C ILE A 49 6.51 -19.96 16.98
N GLU A 50 7.38 -19.31 17.75
CA GLU A 50 7.01 -18.70 19.02
C GLU A 50 6.29 -17.35 18.79
N PRO A 51 5.09 -17.16 19.34
CA PRO A 51 4.33 -15.93 19.17
C PRO A 51 5.04 -14.79 19.89
N THR A 52 5.40 -13.74 19.15
CA THR A 52 5.92 -12.49 19.70
C THR A 52 4.77 -11.50 19.94
N PRO A 53 4.89 -10.62 20.97
CA PRO A 53 3.77 -9.80 21.39
C PRO A 53 3.23 -8.88 20.29
N ASP A 54 4.07 -8.30 19.42
CA ASP A 54 3.62 -7.58 18.21
C ASP A 54 4.78 -7.32 17.23
N PRO A 55 5.02 -8.16 16.20
CA PRO A 55 6.12 -7.97 15.24
C PRO A 55 5.97 -6.71 14.36
N ILE A 56 4.78 -6.11 14.33
CA ILE A 56 4.49 -4.89 13.58
C ILE A 56 5.15 -3.67 14.24
N TYR A 57 5.26 -3.66 15.56
CA TYR A 57 5.82 -2.54 16.33
C TYR A 57 7.29 -2.72 16.68
N ASP A 58 7.97 -3.69 16.05
CA ASP A 58 9.40 -3.87 16.21
C ASP A 58 10.17 -2.63 15.73
N GLY A 59 11.06 -2.11 16.56
CA GLY A 59 11.76 -0.85 16.33
C GLY A 59 10.92 0.42 16.54
N LEU A 60 9.64 0.33 16.94
CA LEU A 60 8.83 1.51 17.25
C LEU A 60 9.18 2.07 18.64
N ASP A 61 9.38 3.39 18.70
CA ASP A 61 9.57 4.10 19.96
C ASP A 61 8.44 3.78 20.97
N PRO A 62 8.75 3.40 22.23
CA PRO A 62 7.75 3.02 23.22
C PRO A 62 6.70 4.10 23.55
N SER A 63 7.00 5.37 23.29
CA SER A 63 6.07 6.48 23.50
C SER A 63 4.98 6.56 22.43
N PHE A 64 5.14 5.89 21.29
CA PHE A 64 4.14 5.90 20.23
C PHE A 64 2.95 5.01 20.57
N PRO A 65 1.72 5.47 20.28
CA PRO A 65 0.54 4.63 20.42
C PRO A 65 0.62 3.37 19.57
N ARG A 66 0.16 2.26 20.17
CA ARG A 66 0.10 0.92 19.58
C ARG A 66 -1.36 0.49 19.51
N PRO A 67 -2.06 0.79 18.41
CA PRO A 67 -3.42 0.29 18.20
C PRO A 67 -3.49 -1.24 18.27
N PRO A 68 -4.65 -1.82 18.57
CA PRO A 68 -4.78 -3.27 18.60
C PRO A 68 -4.64 -3.88 17.19
N VAL A 69 -3.88 -4.97 17.08
CA VAL A 69 -3.79 -5.80 15.88
C VAL A 69 -4.96 -6.80 15.89
N ARG A 70 -5.89 -6.69 14.95
CA ARG A 70 -7.09 -7.56 14.90
C ARG A 70 -6.89 -8.83 14.11
N SER A 71 -6.13 -8.75 13.02
CA SER A 71 -5.91 -9.86 12.09
C SER A 71 -4.54 -9.74 11.43
N ALA A 72 -4.03 -10.87 10.97
CA ALA A 72 -2.81 -10.94 10.17
C ALA A 72 -3.07 -11.86 8.98
N VAL A 73 -2.79 -11.34 7.79
CA VAL A 73 -2.81 -12.09 6.54
C VAL A 73 -1.42 -12.67 6.33
N GLN A 74 -1.36 -14.00 6.36
CA GLN A 74 -0.14 -14.75 6.24
C GLN A 74 0.05 -15.20 4.79
N VAL A 75 1.18 -14.83 4.21
CA VAL A 75 1.55 -15.23 2.85
C VAL A 75 2.14 -16.64 2.90
N LYS A 76 1.50 -17.60 2.24
CA LYS A 76 1.97 -18.99 2.15
C LYS A 76 2.59 -19.27 0.79
N MET A 77 3.90 -19.44 0.79
CA MET A 77 4.69 -19.85 -0.37
C MET A 77 4.57 -21.36 -0.65
N ASP A 78 4.44 -22.15 0.41
CA ASP A 78 4.19 -23.60 0.34
C ASP A 78 2.72 -23.90 0.72
N VAL A 79 1.99 -24.54 -0.19
CA VAL A 79 0.57 -24.90 -0.02
C VAL A 79 0.39 -25.94 1.10
N SER A 80 1.42 -26.71 1.41
CA SER A 80 1.39 -27.77 2.42
C SER A 80 1.65 -27.28 3.85
N ALA A 81 2.13 -26.05 4.03
CA ALA A 81 2.47 -25.51 5.35
C ALA A 81 1.20 -25.17 6.17
N GLU A 82 1.15 -25.61 7.43
CA GLU A 82 0.09 -25.22 8.37
C GLU A 82 0.16 -23.72 8.70
N PRO A 83 -0.99 -23.03 8.89
CA PRO A 83 -1.00 -21.63 9.30
C PRO A 83 -0.44 -21.52 10.72
N ALA A 84 0.62 -20.73 10.91
CA ALA A 84 1.18 -20.50 12.23
C ALA A 84 0.74 -19.12 12.74
N GLN A 85 0.53 -19.04 14.06
CA GLN A 85 0.14 -17.81 14.70
C GLN A 85 1.36 -16.89 14.86
N ALA A 86 1.51 -15.94 13.93
CA ALA A 86 2.61 -14.97 13.95
C ALA A 86 2.45 -13.87 15.00
N VAL A 87 1.20 -13.56 15.41
CA VAL A 87 0.87 -12.54 16.41
C VAL A 87 0.03 -13.17 17.51
N LEU A 88 0.42 -12.99 18.77
CA LEU A 88 -0.23 -13.61 19.91
C LEU A 88 -1.70 -13.16 20.02
N GLY A 89 -2.63 -14.11 20.11
CA GLY A 89 -4.07 -13.82 20.24
C GLY A 89 -4.77 -13.45 18.92
N VAL A 90 -4.05 -13.33 17.81
CA VAL A 90 -4.61 -13.02 16.49
C VAL A 90 -4.79 -14.29 15.66
N LYS A 91 -5.97 -14.46 15.04
CA LYS A 91 -6.24 -15.60 14.14
C LYS A 91 -5.65 -15.31 12.75
N PRO A 92 -4.70 -16.11 12.24
CA PRO A 92 -4.11 -15.88 10.92
C PRO A 92 -5.10 -16.23 9.81
N PHE A 93 -5.11 -15.42 8.74
CA PHE A 93 -5.78 -15.71 7.47
C PHE A 93 -4.72 -15.98 6.40
N SER A 94 -4.73 -17.15 5.77
CA SER A 94 -3.68 -17.49 4.81
C SER A 94 -4.10 -17.18 3.37
N ILE A 95 -3.16 -16.63 2.60
CA ILE A 95 -3.31 -16.42 1.16
C ILE A 95 -2.21 -17.15 0.39
N HIS A 96 -2.54 -17.54 -0.83
CA HIS A 96 -1.60 -18.12 -1.80
C HIS A 96 -1.38 -17.11 -2.92
N PRO A 97 -0.26 -16.37 -2.91
CA PRO A 97 0.01 -15.36 -3.90
C PRO A 97 0.42 -15.99 -5.24
N THR A 98 0.14 -15.27 -6.33
CA THR A 98 0.78 -15.48 -7.62
C THR A 98 2.06 -14.65 -7.65
N ILE A 99 3.22 -15.28 -7.75
CA ILE A 99 4.50 -14.57 -7.89
C ILE A 99 4.73 -14.32 -9.37
N LEU A 100 4.84 -13.04 -9.73
CA LEU A 100 5.10 -12.66 -11.12
C LEU A 100 6.55 -12.99 -11.47
N ASN A 101 6.75 -13.84 -12.47
CA ASN A 101 8.10 -14.09 -12.99
C ASN A 101 8.47 -13.03 -14.01
N LEU A 102 9.26 -12.05 -13.57
CA LEU A 102 9.71 -10.90 -14.38
C LEU A 102 10.63 -11.28 -15.55
N THR A 103 11.11 -12.53 -15.61
CA THR A 103 11.93 -13.03 -16.72
C THR A 103 11.12 -13.64 -17.87
N LEU A 104 9.81 -13.85 -17.68
CA LEU A 104 8.94 -14.41 -18.71
C LEU A 104 8.57 -13.36 -19.76
N VAL A 105 8.42 -13.82 -21.01
CA VAL A 105 7.91 -13.03 -22.14
C VAL A 105 6.38 -13.03 -22.19
N THR A 106 5.73 -13.93 -21.45
CA THR A 106 4.27 -14.13 -21.44
C THR A 106 3.71 -14.09 -20.03
N PRO A 107 2.49 -13.56 -19.82
CA PRO A 107 1.87 -13.53 -18.50
C PRO A 107 1.71 -14.93 -17.91
N PRO A 108 1.80 -15.07 -16.58
CA PRO A 108 1.45 -16.33 -15.95
C PRO A 108 -0.03 -16.67 -16.24
N SER A 109 -0.29 -17.92 -16.62
CA SER A 109 -1.66 -18.42 -16.68
C SER A 109 -2.23 -18.50 -15.26
N ILE A 110 -3.15 -17.59 -14.93
CA ILE A 110 -3.79 -17.56 -13.61
C ILE A 110 -4.93 -18.59 -13.62
N THR A 111 -4.58 -19.84 -13.33
CA THR A 111 -5.48 -21.00 -13.43
C THR A 111 -6.38 -21.17 -12.22
N ASN A 112 -6.16 -20.41 -11.14
CA ASN A 112 -6.85 -20.58 -9.86
C ASN A 112 -7.52 -19.27 -9.43
N ILE A 113 -8.51 -18.84 -10.21
CA ILE A 113 -9.36 -17.69 -9.84
C ILE A 113 -10.32 -18.19 -8.74
N ALA A 114 -9.81 -18.19 -7.51
CA ALA A 114 -10.62 -18.46 -6.33
C ALA A 114 -11.74 -17.41 -6.25
N LYS A 115 -12.87 -17.78 -5.61
CA LYS A 115 -13.95 -16.84 -5.29
C LYS A 115 -13.45 -15.81 -4.25
N GLY A 116 -12.70 -14.79 -4.65
CA GLY A 116 -12.12 -13.82 -3.73
C GLY A 116 -11.10 -12.88 -4.35
N ALA A 117 -10.25 -12.31 -3.49
CA ALA A 117 -9.12 -11.50 -3.91
C ALA A 117 -7.97 -12.38 -4.42
N VAL A 118 -7.29 -11.91 -5.47
CA VAL A 118 -6.07 -12.52 -6.03
C VAL A 118 -4.89 -11.62 -5.67
N ASP A 119 -3.93 -12.17 -4.96
CA ASP A 119 -2.68 -11.47 -4.63
C ASP A 119 -1.62 -11.74 -5.70
N ILE A 120 -1.08 -10.67 -6.28
CA ILE A 120 0.10 -10.69 -7.16
C ILE A 120 1.29 -10.13 -6.38
N ILE A 121 2.35 -10.92 -6.27
CA ILE A 121 3.63 -10.47 -5.73
C ILE A 121 4.55 -10.15 -6.91
N VAL A 122 5.03 -8.90 -6.95
CA VAL A 122 6.07 -8.46 -7.86
C VAL A 122 7.42 -8.57 -7.14
N PRO A 123 8.25 -9.58 -7.43
CA PRO A 123 9.49 -9.83 -6.71
C PRO A 123 10.63 -8.93 -7.23
N SER A 124 10.46 -7.63 -7.09
CA SER A 124 11.39 -6.63 -7.60
C SER A 124 12.49 -6.31 -6.58
N THR A 125 13.74 -6.22 -7.05
CA THR A 125 14.87 -5.65 -6.30
C THR A 125 15.39 -4.34 -6.90
N PHE A 126 14.85 -3.93 -8.05
CA PHE A 126 15.14 -2.69 -8.76
C PHE A 126 13.86 -2.11 -9.38
N PRO A 127 13.75 -0.80 -9.59
CA PRO A 127 12.63 -0.19 -10.29
C PRO A 127 12.32 -0.92 -11.59
N LEU A 128 11.04 -1.27 -11.79
CA LEU A 128 10.60 -2.04 -12.95
C LEU A 128 10.90 -1.28 -14.25
N SER A 129 11.40 -2.01 -15.24
CA SER A 129 11.51 -1.59 -16.63
C SER A 129 10.14 -1.55 -17.31
N GLU A 130 10.06 -0.91 -18.49
CA GLU A 130 8.81 -0.85 -19.27
C GLU A 130 8.23 -2.24 -19.55
N LYS A 131 9.08 -3.21 -19.91
CA LYS A 131 8.65 -4.59 -20.21
C LYS A 131 8.05 -5.30 -19.00
N GLU A 132 8.63 -5.07 -17.81
CA GLU A 132 8.13 -5.67 -16.57
C GLU A 132 6.81 -5.02 -16.14
N TRP A 133 6.66 -3.72 -16.38
CA TRP A 133 5.37 -3.03 -16.22
C TRP A 133 4.31 -3.55 -17.19
N ASP A 134 4.67 -3.74 -18.45
CA ASP A 134 3.75 -4.29 -19.47
C ASP A 134 3.29 -5.70 -19.08
N LEU A 135 4.19 -6.53 -18.54
CA LEU A 135 3.86 -7.87 -18.04
C LEU A 135 2.89 -7.81 -16.84
N LEU A 136 3.08 -6.87 -15.92
CA LEU A 136 2.16 -6.67 -14.79
C LEU A 136 0.79 -6.18 -15.26
N GLU A 137 0.75 -5.20 -16.17
CA GLU A 137 -0.49 -4.69 -16.75
C GLU A 137 -1.23 -5.81 -17.51
N GLU A 138 -0.53 -6.65 -18.28
CA GLU A 138 -1.13 -7.78 -18.99
C GLU A 138 -1.71 -8.82 -18.00
N ALA A 139 -1.01 -9.12 -16.90
CA ALA A 139 -1.51 -10.00 -15.84
C ALA A 139 -2.76 -9.44 -15.16
N VAL A 140 -2.81 -8.13 -14.89
CA VAL A 140 -3.99 -7.45 -14.33
C VAL A 140 -5.15 -7.48 -15.33
N ASN A 141 -4.90 -7.15 -16.60
CA ASN A 141 -5.90 -7.17 -17.66
C ASN A 141 -6.49 -8.57 -17.89
N ALA A 142 -5.66 -9.62 -17.77
CA ALA A 142 -6.12 -11.00 -17.85
C ALA A 142 -7.10 -11.33 -16.71
N LEU A 143 -6.78 -10.92 -15.48
CA LEU A 143 -7.67 -11.10 -14.33
C LEU A 143 -8.99 -10.36 -14.48
N ASP A 144 -8.93 -9.10 -14.91
CA ASP A 144 -10.12 -8.28 -15.14
C ASP A 144 -11.01 -8.87 -16.23
N GLY A 145 -10.40 -9.38 -17.30
CA GLY A 145 -11.09 -10.08 -18.38
C GLY A 145 -11.81 -11.35 -17.89
N CYS A 146 -11.30 -12.02 -16.86
CA CYS A 146 -11.89 -13.24 -16.31
C CYS A 146 -13.10 -13.00 -15.39
N TRP A 147 -13.26 -11.80 -14.81
CA TRP A 147 -14.40 -11.48 -13.92
C TRP A 147 -15.64 -10.95 -14.65
N GLY A 148 -15.60 -10.91 -15.98
CA GLY A 148 -16.76 -10.73 -16.85
C GLY A 148 -16.77 -9.39 -17.59
N LYS A 149 -16.76 -9.46 -18.92
CA LYS A 149 -17.34 -8.38 -19.75
C LYS A 149 -18.85 -8.60 -19.79
N PRO A 150 -19.68 -7.55 -19.65
CA PRO A 150 -21.10 -7.69 -19.88
C PRO A 150 -21.32 -8.04 -21.35
N GLU A 151 -21.91 -9.20 -21.63
CA GLU A 151 -22.53 -9.44 -22.94
C GLU A 151 -23.77 -8.53 -23.04
N GLY A 152 -23.59 -7.34 -23.62
CA GLY A 152 -24.67 -6.41 -23.93
C GLY A 152 -24.38 -4.97 -23.53
N GLY A 153 -24.18 -4.11 -24.53
CA GLY A 153 -23.91 -2.67 -24.37
C GLY A 153 -25.11 -1.88 -23.83
N GLY A 154 -25.39 -2.01 -22.53
CA GLY A 154 -26.36 -1.21 -21.79
C GLY A 154 -25.69 -0.43 -20.67
N SER A 155 -25.95 0.87 -20.63
CA SER A 155 -25.51 1.83 -19.61
C SER A 155 -26.25 1.63 -18.28
N THR A 156 -26.08 0.48 -17.64
CA THR A 156 -26.54 0.20 -16.27
C THR A 156 -25.34 -0.15 -15.40
N PRO A 157 -25.31 0.30 -14.12
CA PRO A 157 -24.20 0.01 -13.24
C PRO A 157 -24.03 -1.50 -13.09
N VAL A 158 -22.76 -1.94 -13.16
CA VAL A 158 -22.34 -3.33 -13.21
C VAL A 158 -22.67 -4.03 -11.88
N THR A 159 -23.88 -4.53 -11.73
CA THR A 159 -24.12 -5.75 -10.96
C THR A 159 -23.94 -6.90 -11.94
N GLY A 160 -22.85 -7.66 -11.81
CA GLY A 160 -22.59 -8.85 -12.65
C GLY A 160 -23.79 -9.79 -12.64
N GLU A 161 -23.89 -10.68 -13.64
CA GLU A 161 -25.04 -11.57 -13.94
C GLU A 161 -25.50 -12.53 -12.81
N ASN A 162 -25.05 -12.35 -11.57
CA ASN A 162 -25.59 -12.99 -10.36
C ASN A 162 -25.53 -12.09 -9.11
N GLY A 163 -25.45 -10.76 -9.25
CA GLY A 163 -25.24 -9.84 -8.13
C GLY A 163 -23.89 -10.02 -7.41
N LYS A 164 -22.91 -10.65 -8.06
CA LYS A 164 -21.58 -10.89 -7.50
C LYS A 164 -20.65 -9.72 -7.81
N GLU A 165 -20.07 -9.14 -6.77
CA GLU A 165 -19.01 -8.13 -6.90
C GLU A 165 -17.86 -8.65 -7.76
N PRO A 166 -17.25 -7.80 -8.61
CA PRO A 166 -16.05 -8.16 -9.37
C PRO A 166 -14.94 -8.62 -8.40
N GLY A 167 -14.13 -9.57 -8.83
CA GLY A 167 -12.97 -10.01 -8.04
C GLY A 167 -11.97 -8.87 -7.87
N LYS A 168 -11.14 -8.97 -6.82
CA LYS A 168 -10.21 -7.91 -6.42
C LYS A 168 -8.79 -8.37 -6.71
N VAL A 169 -7.97 -7.52 -7.33
CA VAL A 169 -6.53 -7.77 -7.53
C VAL A 169 -5.77 -7.00 -6.45
N VAL A 170 -4.84 -7.64 -5.77
CA VAL A 170 -3.99 -7.01 -4.77
C VAL A 170 -2.54 -7.13 -5.19
N ILE A 171 -1.87 -6.01 -5.44
CA ILE A 171 -0.50 -5.99 -5.93
C ILE A 171 0.47 -5.65 -4.79
N SER A 172 1.50 -6.47 -4.64
CA SER A 172 2.57 -6.32 -3.64
C SER A 172 3.92 -6.08 -4.31
N GLY A 173 4.80 -5.32 -3.67
CA GLY A 173 6.19 -5.13 -4.12
C GLY A 173 6.45 -3.93 -5.04
N ILE A 174 5.42 -3.10 -5.27
CA ILE A 174 5.57 -1.86 -6.04
C ILE A 174 5.31 -0.59 -5.22
N LEU A 175 4.84 -0.70 -3.96
CA LEU A 175 4.55 0.46 -3.12
C LEU A 175 5.21 0.34 -1.73
N PRO A 176 6.33 1.04 -1.48
CA PRO A 176 7.21 1.66 -2.47
C PRO A 176 7.92 0.60 -3.33
N PRO A 177 8.46 0.97 -4.50
CA PRO A 177 9.41 0.11 -5.20
C PRO A 177 10.74 0.04 -4.43
N PRO A 178 11.66 -0.86 -4.81
CA PRO A 178 13.02 -0.88 -4.26
C PRO A 178 13.71 0.47 -4.37
N LEU A 179 14.36 0.89 -3.28
CA LEU A 179 14.99 2.21 -3.18
C LEU A 179 16.35 2.19 -3.86
N THR A 180 16.62 3.22 -4.68
CA THR A 180 17.86 3.28 -5.48
C THR A 180 18.60 4.60 -5.39
N LYS A 181 17.91 5.70 -5.09
CA LYS A 181 18.46 7.06 -5.15
C LYS A 181 17.93 7.91 -4.00
N THR A 182 18.75 8.88 -3.59
CA THR A 182 18.30 10.02 -2.79
C THR A 182 17.23 10.82 -3.54
N SER A 183 16.45 11.58 -2.81
CA SER A 183 15.26 12.29 -3.26
C SER A 183 15.50 13.29 -4.39
N THR A 184 16.63 14.01 -4.39
CA THR A 184 16.93 15.02 -5.41
C THR A 184 17.27 14.38 -6.77
N PRO A 185 18.19 13.40 -6.85
CA PRO A 185 18.39 12.59 -8.07
C PRO A 185 17.16 11.78 -8.48
N LEU A 186 16.35 11.32 -7.52
CA LEU A 186 15.16 10.53 -7.78
C LEU A 186 14.11 11.31 -8.56
N LEU A 187 13.88 12.59 -8.18
CA LEU A 187 12.88 13.48 -8.78
C LEU A 187 13.05 13.63 -10.30
N ASN A 188 14.30 13.55 -10.78
CA ASN A 188 14.64 13.70 -12.19
C ASN A 188 14.93 12.36 -12.88
N SER A 189 14.70 11.23 -12.21
CA SER A 189 15.03 9.91 -12.75
C SER A 189 13.91 9.39 -13.66
N GLU A 190 14.29 8.83 -14.80
CA GLU A 190 13.35 8.21 -15.74
C GLU A 190 12.57 7.07 -15.09
N ALA A 191 13.23 6.26 -14.25
CA ALA A 191 12.58 5.17 -13.52
C ALA A 191 11.48 5.64 -12.56
N TYR A 192 11.68 6.78 -11.89
CA TYR A 192 10.65 7.38 -11.03
C TYR A 192 9.46 7.89 -11.85
N ASN A 193 9.73 8.60 -12.95
CA ASN A 193 8.67 9.11 -13.82
C ASN A 193 7.87 7.98 -14.48
N LEU A 194 8.55 6.92 -14.94
CA LEU A 194 7.92 5.71 -15.45
C LEU A 194 7.05 5.05 -14.39
N HIS A 195 7.58 4.92 -13.16
CA HIS A 195 6.83 4.38 -12.04
C HIS A 195 5.53 5.16 -11.80
N LEU A 196 5.58 6.49 -11.72
CA LEU A 196 4.39 7.32 -11.52
C LEU A 196 3.37 7.18 -12.66
N ALA A 197 3.84 7.19 -13.91
CA ALA A 197 2.97 7.04 -15.07
C ALA A 197 2.25 5.67 -15.07
N ARG A 198 2.99 4.59 -14.78
CA ARG A 198 2.44 3.23 -14.74
C ARG A 198 1.53 3.00 -13.53
N LEU A 199 1.84 3.62 -12.40
CA LEU A 199 0.98 3.62 -11.22
C LEU A 199 -0.37 4.29 -11.50
N ALA A 200 -0.36 5.43 -12.21
CA ALA A 200 -1.58 6.11 -12.64
C ALA A 200 -2.39 5.28 -13.64
N ASN A 201 -1.74 4.54 -14.55
CA ASN A 201 -2.44 3.62 -15.44
C ASN A 201 -3.12 2.48 -14.68
N LEU A 202 -2.43 1.86 -13.72
CA LEU A 202 -3.00 0.80 -12.88
C LEU A 202 -4.19 1.30 -12.06
N SER A 203 -4.21 2.57 -11.65
CA SER A 203 -5.31 3.12 -10.85
C SER A 203 -6.64 3.24 -11.60
N LEU A 204 -6.61 3.14 -12.94
CA LEU A 204 -7.82 3.09 -13.79
C LEU A 204 -8.62 1.80 -13.57
N HIS A 205 -7.98 0.75 -13.07
CA HIS A 205 -8.63 -0.50 -12.70
C HIS A 205 -9.24 -0.37 -11.30
N ALA A 206 -10.57 -0.22 -11.24
CA ALA A 206 -11.29 0.04 -9.98
C ALA A 206 -11.17 -1.09 -8.94
N ASN A 207 -10.88 -2.30 -9.38
CA ASN A 207 -10.73 -3.50 -8.56
C ASN A 207 -9.27 -3.84 -8.20
N VAL A 208 -8.30 -2.99 -8.58
CA VAL A 208 -6.89 -3.13 -8.20
C VAL A 208 -6.61 -2.36 -6.90
N TYR A 209 -5.93 -3.04 -5.98
CA TYR A 209 -5.49 -2.54 -4.68
C TYR A 209 -3.97 -2.67 -4.58
N LEU A 210 -3.33 -1.75 -3.85
CA LEU A 210 -1.88 -1.78 -3.62
C LEU A 210 -1.58 -2.10 -2.16
N LYS A 211 -0.64 -3.00 -1.93
CA LYS A 211 -0.03 -3.18 -0.61
C LYS A 211 1.12 -2.20 -0.41
N ALA A 212 0.99 -1.36 0.61
CA ALA A 212 2.05 -0.54 1.13
C ALA A 212 2.92 -1.37 2.08
N LEU A 213 4.07 -1.81 1.59
CA LEU A 213 5.03 -2.69 2.29
C LEU A 213 6.33 -1.94 2.57
N PRO A 214 7.09 -2.29 3.62
CA PRO A 214 8.43 -1.72 3.77
C PRO A 214 9.29 -2.09 2.55
N PRO A 215 10.02 -1.13 1.97
CA PRO A 215 10.80 -1.39 0.77
C PRO A 215 12.08 -2.15 1.09
N VAL A 216 12.78 -2.51 0.03
CA VAL A 216 14.13 -3.09 0.10
C VAL A 216 15.11 -2.20 -0.63
N VAL A 217 16.39 -2.34 -0.29
CA VAL A 217 17.50 -1.69 -0.98
C VAL A 217 18.60 -2.71 -1.26
N ASP A 218 19.20 -2.61 -2.44
CA ASP A 218 20.45 -3.30 -2.74
C ASP A 218 21.61 -2.50 -2.15
N ILE A 219 22.36 -3.10 -1.23
CA ILE A 219 23.44 -2.43 -0.50
C ILE A 219 24.59 -2.04 -1.45
N VAL A 220 24.84 -2.80 -2.51
CA VAL A 220 25.96 -2.58 -3.41
C VAL A 220 25.63 -1.47 -4.41
N GLN A 221 24.44 -1.52 -4.99
CA GLN A 221 24.01 -0.56 -6.01
C GLN A 221 23.40 0.72 -5.42
N GLY A 222 22.80 0.63 -4.24
CA GLY A 222 22.19 1.77 -3.57
C GLY A 222 23.19 2.67 -2.85
N LYS A 223 24.42 2.19 -2.59
CA LYS A 223 25.47 3.01 -1.98
C LYS A 223 25.88 4.13 -2.93
N GLU A 224 25.71 5.37 -2.46
CA GLU A 224 26.37 6.51 -3.07
C GLU A 224 27.80 6.64 -2.54
N SER A 225 28.59 7.55 -3.10
CA SER A 225 30.01 7.77 -2.75
C SER A 225 30.27 8.01 -1.26
N GLU A 226 29.25 8.43 -0.50
CA GLU A 226 29.33 8.81 0.92
C GLU A 226 28.69 7.79 1.89
N GLY A 227 28.28 6.60 1.42
CA GLY A 227 27.75 5.53 2.27
C GLY A 227 26.28 5.21 2.04
N LYS A 228 25.60 4.70 3.09
CA LYS A 228 24.19 4.31 3.04
C LYS A 228 23.31 5.56 3.29
N TRP A 229 22.83 6.18 2.22
CA TRP A 229 22.00 7.39 2.35
C TRP A 229 20.70 7.16 3.13
N TRP A 230 20.19 5.92 3.17
CA TRP A 230 18.98 5.56 3.92
C TRP A 230 19.18 5.50 5.45
N ASP A 231 20.42 5.64 5.93
CA ASP A 231 20.68 5.86 7.35
C ASP A 231 20.25 7.27 7.78
N ASP A 232 20.18 8.23 6.85
CA ASP A 232 19.52 9.52 7.07
C ASP A 232 17.99 9.33 7.07
N ARG A 233 17.39 9.36 8.27
CA ARG A 233 15.96 9.18 8.47
C ARG A 233 15.10 10.26 7.81
N GLN A 234 15.58 11.50 7.71
CA GLN A 234 14.82 12.57 7.05
C GLN A 234 14.79 12.34 5.54
N GLU A 235 15.93 11.93 4.97
CA GLU A 235 16.02 11.66 3.55
C GLU A 235 15.25 10.40 3.15
N LEU A 236 15.36 9.32 3.94
CA LEU A 236 14.58 8.11 3.74
C LEU A 236 13.08 8.40 3.79
N GLU A 237 12.60 9.13 4.80
CA GLU A 237 11.19 9.52 4.90
C GLU A 237 10.75 10.37 3.70
N ARG A 238 11.61 11.29 3.23
CA ARG A 238 11.33 12.11 2.04
C ARG A 238 11.19 11.24 0.79
N VAL A 239 12.08 10.28 0.56
CA VAL A 239 12.01 9.35 -0.57
C VAL A 239 10.76 8.47 -0.48
N LEU A 240 10.44 7.91 0.70
CA LEU A 240 9.24 7.11 0.88
C LEU A 240 7.97 7.92 0.58
N ARG A 241 7.90 9.17 1.03
CA ARG A 241 6.78 10.08 0.75
C ARG A 241 6.64 10.36 -0.75
N MET A 242 7.74 10.50 -1.49
CA MET A 242 7.70 10.69 -2.95
C MET A 242 7.00 9.54 -3.68
N TYR A 243 7.04 8.31 -3.16
CA TYR A 243 6.30 7.19 -3.74
C TYR A 243 4.88 7.04 -3.19
N ILE A 244 4.70 7.22 -1.88
CA ILE A 244 3.42 6.97 -1.20
C ILE A 244 2.40 8.05 -1.53
N SER A 245 2.78 9.33 -1.56
CA SER A 245 1.84 10.43 -1.81
C SER A 245 1.17 10.31 -3.19
N PRO A 246 1.91 10.13 -4.31
CA PRO A 246 1.28 9.93 -5.62
C PRO A 246 0.44 8.65 -5.70
N ALA A 247 0.82 7.59 -4.97
CA ALA A 247 0.01 6.37 -4.90
C ALA A 247 -1.35 6.63 -4.25
N ILE A 248 -1.37 7.37 -3.13
CA ILE A 248 -2.62 7.75 -2.47
C ILE A 248 -3.43 8.69 -3.36
N GLU A 249 -2.81 9.63 -4.07
CA GLU A 249 -3.50 10.51 -5.02
C GLU A 249 -4.15 9.73 -6.18
N ALA A 250 -3.45 8.73 -6.73
CA ALA A 250 -3.95 7.94 -7.85
C ALA A 250 -4.99 6.88 -7.44
N PHE A 251 -4.77 6.19 -6.32
CA PHE A 251 -5.62 5.08 -5.87
C PHE A 251 -6.70 5.51 -4.87
N GLY A 252 -6.51 6.62 -4.19
CA GLY A 252 -7.26 6.98 -2.98
C GLY A 252 -6.87 6.10 -1.78
N THR A 253 -7.14 6.60 -0.57
CA THR A 253 -6.88 5.85 0.67
C THR A 253 -7.64 4.54 0.76
N HIS A 254 -8.76 4.39 0.04
CA HIS A 254 -9.60 3.19 0.04
C HIS A 254 -9.02 1.98 -0.72
N ARG A 255 -7.96 2.18 -1.51
CA ARG A 255 -7.33 1.11 -2.30
C ARG A 255 -5.88 0.83 -1.91
N ILE A 256 -5.40 1.44 -0.81
CA ILE A 256 -4.10 1.14 -0.21
C ILE A 256 -4.28 0.22 0.99
N ILE A 257 -3.43 -0.78 1.14
CA ILE A 257 -3.50 -1.78 2.21
C ILE A 257 -2.14 -1.87 2.90
N PHE A 258 -2.10 -1.71 4.22
CA PHE A 258 -0.87 -1.83 5.00
C PHE A 258 -0.36 -3.28 5.09
N GLY A 259 0.96 -3.47 5.01
CA GLY A 259 1.63 -4.71 5.42
C GLY A 259 2.97 -4.43 6.09
N SER A 260 3.37 -5.30 7.02
CA SER A 260 4.54 -5.07 7.88
C SER A 260 5.84 -5.69 7.37
N THR A 261 5.80 -6.55 6.36
CA THR A 261 7.00 -7.18 5.79
C THR A 261 7.17 -6.87 4.29
N PRO A 262 8.41 -6.94 3.75
CA PRO A 262 8.64 -6.79 2.32
C PRO A 262 7.85 -7.81 1.50
N ALA A 263 7.73 -7.59 0.19
CA ALA A 263 6.91 -8.43 -0.69
C ALA A 263 7.27 -9.92 -0.70
N LEU A 264 8.52 -10.25 -0.39
CA LEU A 264 9.02 -11.60 -0.14
C LEU A 264 10.10 -11.53 0.96
N PRO A 265 10.40 -12.64 1.65
CA PRO A 265 11.56 -12.70 2.53
C PRO A 265 12.83 -12.33 1.76
N LEU A 266 13.76 -11.60 2.40
CA LEU A 266 14.98 -11.10 1.73
C LEU A 266 15.80 -12.22 1.09
N VAL A 267 15.85 -13.40 1.73
CA VAL A 267 16.53 -14.59 1.20
C VAL A 267 15.90 -15.07 -0.11
N ASP A 268 14.57 -15.00 -0.22
CA ASP A 268 13.86 -15.42 -1.42
C ASP A 268 13.94 -14.34 -2.51
N LEU A 269 13.88 -13.04 -2.15
CA LEU A 269 14.18 -11.94 -3.09
C LEU A 269 15.58 -12.06 -3.69
N ALA A 270 16.57 -12.39 -2.88
CA ALA A 270 17.95 -12.57 -3.32
C ALA A 270 18.14 -13.80 -4.25
N ARG A 271 17.19 -14.74 -4.27
CA ARG A 271 17.23 -15.89 -5.20
C ARG A 271 16.62 -15.58 -6.55
N VAL A 272 15.65 -14.67 -6.60
CA VAL A 272 14.93 -14.29 -7.82
C VAL A 272 15.50 -13.03 -8.47
N THR A 273 16.41 -12.32 -7.79
CA THR A 273 17.10 -11.18 -8.38
C THR A 273 18.03 -11.61 -9.52
N PRO A 274 17.98 -10.95 -10.69
CA PRO A 274 18.89 -11.23 -11.79
C PRO A 274 20.32 -10.76 -11.50
N ILE A 275 20.51 -9.86 -10.53
CA ILE A 275 21.82 -9.29 -10.19
C ILE A 275 22.20 -9.75 -8.78
N PRO A 276 23.32 -10.46 -8.60
CA PRO A 276 23.81 -10.82 -7.28
C PRO A 276 24.05 -9.57 -6.44
N GLY A 277 23.32 -9.45 -5.33
CA GLY A 277 23.38 -8.29 -4.44
C GLY A 277 22.99 -8.67 -3.03
N GLU A 278 23.46 -7.88 -2.07
CA GLU A 278 23.04 -8.00 -0.67
C GLU A 278 21.84 -7.07 -0.46
N LEU A 279 20.70 -7.64 -0.06
CA LEU A 279 19.46 -6.89 0.14
C LEU A 279 19.25 -6.58 1.62
N GLU A 280 18.78 -5.37 1.89
CA GLU A 280 18.45 -4.90 3.23
C GLU A 280 17.05 -4.28 3.25
N GLN A 281 16.39 -4.37 4.41
CA GLN A 281 15.19 -3.59 4.71
C GLN A 281 15.64 -2.32 5.47
N PRO A 282 15.65 -1.13 4.84
CA PRO A 282 16.28 0.07 5.42
C PRO A 282 15.51 0.69 6.59
N ILE A 283 14.27 0.24 6.82
CA ILE A 283 13.34 0.75 7.82
C ILE A 283 12.73 -0.40 8.61
N SER A 284 12.69 -0.30 9.95
CA SER A 284 12.02 -1.33 10.76
C SER A 284 10.51 -1.35 10.55
N ASN A 285 9.84 -2.43 10.95
CA ASN A 285 8.40 -2.57 10.80
C ASN A 285 7.62 -1.46 11.53
N GLY A 286 8.08 -1.11 12.73
CA GLY A 286 7.49 -0.06 13.56
C GLY A 286 7.70 1.33 12.97
N GLU A 287 8.92 1.63 12.50
CA GLU A 287 9.20 2.88 11.80
C GLU A 287 8.37 2.98 10.50
N TRP A 288 8.21 1.88 9.75
CA TRP A 288 7.38 1.84 8.54
C TRP A 288 5.91 2.20 8.84
N TYR A 289 5.33 1.61 9.89
CA TYR A 289 4.01 1.98 10.38
C TYR A 289 3.91 3.49 10.66
N SER A 290 4.91 4.05 11.35
CA SER A 290 4.94 5.47 11.72
C SER A 290 5.03 6.39 10.50
N VAL A 291 5.87 6.05 9.52
CA VAL A 291 6.04 6.81 8.27
C VAL A 291 4.76 6.77 7.45
N LEU A 292 4.18 5.59 7.20
CA LEU A 292 2.97 5.47 6.39
C LEU A 292 1.80 6.25 7.03
N ARG A 293 1.63 6.13 8.36
CA ARG A 293 0.64 6.92 9.11
C ARG A 293 0.83 8.42 8.90
N ARG A 294 2.08 8.88 8.99
CA ARG A 294 2.39 10.30 8.84
C ARG A 294 2.11 10.80 7.43
N VAL A 295 2.44 10.02 6.40
CA VAL A 295 2.15 10.39 5.01
C VAL A 295 0.65 10.51 4.79
N VAL A 296 -0.15 9.53 5.24
CA VAL A 296 -1.62 9.56 5.11
C VAL A 296 -2.19 10.80 5.81
N THR A 297 -1.81 11.04 7.07
CA THR A 297 -2.32 12.18 7.86
C THR A 297 -1.85 13.54 7.34
N GLN A 298 -0.66 13.63 6.73
CA GLN A 298 -0.17 14.85 6.10
C GLN A 298 -0.96 15.24 4.85
N LEU A 299 -1.60 14.29 4.17
CA LEU A 299 -2.50 14.57 3.05
C LEU A 299 -3.86 15.14 3.51
N GLY A 300 -4.05 15.36 4.81
CA GLY A 300 -5.30 15.89 5.38
C GLY A 300 -6.34 14.82 5.70
N GLU A 301 -5.97 13.55 5.59
CA GLU A 301 -6.85 12.40 5.81
C GLU A 301 -7.14 12.19 7.31
N GLY A 302 -8.38 11.81 7.59
CA GLY A 302 -8.88 11.64 8.94
C GLY A 302 -8.59 10.26 9.53
N LYS A 303 -9.21 10.02 10.69
CA LYS A 303 -9.12 8.75 11.41
C LYS A 303 -9.73 7.60 10.63
N GLU A 304 -10.80 7.85 9.87
CA GLU A 304 -11.52 6.83 9.10
C GLU A 304 -10.66 6.32 7.96
N GLU A 305 -10.08 7.22 7.18
CA GLU A 305 -9.23 6.90 6.03
C GLU A 305 -7.93 6.23 6.48
N LEU A 306 -7.33 6.72 7.57
CA LEU A 306 -6.17 6.07 8.18
C LEU A 306 -6.51 4.65 8.67
N THR A 307 -7.67 4.45 9.29
CA THR A 307 -8.13 3.11 9.69
C THR A 307 -8.41 2.24 8.47
N GLY A 308 -8.91 2.82 7.38
CA GLY A 308 -9.06 2.17 6.08
C GLY A 308 -7.74 1.61 5.58
N VAL A 309 -6.72 2.45 5.43
CA VAL A 309 -5.37 2.05 4.97
C VAL A 309 -4.75 0.98 5.89
N MET A 310 -4.86 1.18 7.21
CA MET A 310 -4.19 0.33 8.20
C MET A 310 -4.91 -0.99 8.49
N GLY A 311 -6.17 -1.15 8.08
CA GLY A 311 -6.85 -2.44 8.24
C GLY A 311 -8.23 -2.56 7.61
N GLY A 312 -9.01 -1.49 7.53
CA GLY A 312 -10.38 -1.53 6.99
C GLY A 312 -10.45 -2.02 5.55
N ASN A 313 -9.48 -1.63 4.71
CA ASN A 313 -9.41 -2.07 3.32
C ASN A 313 -9.05 -3.56 3.24
N ALA A 314 -8.07 -4.02 4.04
CA ALA A 314 -7.72 -5.44 4.13
C ALA A 314 -8.94 -6.27 4.55
N ALA A 315 -9.69 -5.82 5.56
CA ALA A 315 -10.91 -6.50 6.01
C ALA A 315 -11.94 -6.66 4.89
N LYS A 316 -12.17 -5.60 4.11
CA LYS A 316 -13.10 -5.60 2.95
C LYS A 316 -12.60 -6.47 1.79
N VAL A 317 -11.30 -6.47 1.52
CA VAL A 317 -10.70 -7.21 0.40
C VAL A 317 -10.68 -8.70 0.70
N TYR A 318 -10.24 -9.08 1.90
CA TYR A 318 -10.11 -10.48 2.32
C TYR A 318 -11.34 -11.04 3.04
N ARG A 319 -12.40 -10.24 3.20
CA ARG A 319 -13.65 -10.61 3.90
C ARG A 319 -13.39 -11.13 5.32
N LEU A 320 -12.54 -10.42 6.04
CA LEU A 320 -12.20 -10.73 7.44
C LEU A 320 -13.31 -10.23 8.36
N ALA A 321 -13.56 -10.95 9.46
CA ALA A 321 -14.53 -10.53 10.46
C ALA A 321 -14.05 -9.24 11.17
N HIS A 322 -14.98 -8.32 11.40
CA HIS A 322 -14.76 -7.07 12.14
C HIS A 322 -14.74 -7.29 13.65
#